data_AF-A0A2R6KY01-F1
#
_entry.id   AF-A0A2R6KY01-F1
#
_cell.length_a   1.000
_cell.length_b   1.000
_cell.length_c   1.000
_cell.angle_alpha   90.00
_cell.angle_beta   90.00
_cell.angle_gamma   90.00
#
_symmetry.space_group_name_H-M   'P 1'
#
loop_
_entity.id
_entity.type
_entity.pdbx_description
1 polymer ?
#
loop_
_entity_poly.entity_id
_entity_poly.type
_entity_poly.pdbx_seq_one_letter_code
_entity_poly.pdbx_strand_id
1 'polypeptide(L)'
;MDETALGDGWRVWNAEDDRVVLAYRPDVFDGGEFPAPCLPTLYVTRGRRTRRPEGTRNLPPDAPWMVTLYLEPEVSREPDAHDGFAAARSAAETLTRRFAAGDVDYRSLYQVPRERYLEALDELTGRRA
;
A
#
# COMPACT_ATOMS: atom_id res chain seq x y z
N MET A 1 -14.60 -0.27 -0.51
CA MET A 1 -13.94 0.78 0.31
C MET A 1 -14.40 2.13 -0.23
N ASP A 2 -14.55 3.15 0.61
CA ASP A 2 -15.01 4.48 0.19
C ASP A 2 -13.79 5.41 0.05
N GLU A 3 -13.66 6.09 -1.09
CA GLU A 3 -12.53 7.02 -1.33
C GLU A 3 -12.51 8.19 -0.33
N THR A 4 -13.68 8.62 0.16
CA THR A 4 -13.78 9.71 1.14
C THR A 4 -13.20 9.37 2.52
N ALA A 5 -12.99 8.08 2.80
CA ALA A 5 -12.36 7.60 4.02
C ALA A 5 -10.84 7.48 3.90
N LEU A 6 -10.28 7.64 2.70
CA LEU A 6 -8.85 7.51 2.43
C LEU A 6 -8.10 8.82 2.71
N GLY A 7 -6.77 8.73 2.84
CA GLY A 7 -5.92 9.91 2.77
C GLY A 7 -5.96 10.58 1.40
N ASP A 8 -5.69 11.88 1.36
CA ASP A 8 -5.67 12.66 0.11
C ASP A 8 -4.75 12.03 -0.93
N GLY A 9 -5.19 12.04 -2.20
CA GLY A 9 -4.45 11.50 -3.33
C GLY A 9 -4.57 9.99 -3.53
N TRP A 10 -5.18 9.24 -2.61
CA TRP A 10 -5.45 7.82 -2.81
C TRP A 10 -6.71 7.57 -3.63
N ARG A 11 -6.66 6.55 -4.49
CA ARG A 11 -7.77 6.09 -5.33
C ARG A 11 -8.00 4.59 -5.15
N VAL A 12 -9.25 4.15 -5.22
CA VAL A 12 -9.57 2.71 -5.28
C VAL A 12 -9.42 2.26 -6.73
N TRP A 13 -8.48 1.36 -6.99
CA TRP A 13 -8.24 0.81 -8.33
C TRP A 13 -9.01 -0.48 -8.59
N ASN A 14 -9.10 -1.35 -7.59
CA ASN A 14 -9.82 -2.61 -7.66
C ASN A 14 -10.38 -2.96 -6.28
N ALA A 15 -11.59 -3.48 -6.26
CA ALA A 15 -12.25 -3.95 -5.04
C ALA A 15 -13.08 -5.19 -5.37
N GLU A 16 -12.62 -6.32 -4.88
CA GLU A 16 -13.20 -7.65 -4.98
C GLU A 16 -13.47 -8.18 -3.56
N ASP A 17 -14.16 -9.32 -3.44
CA ASP A 17 -14.58 -9.87 -2.15
C ASP A 17 -13.41 -10.26 -1.22
N ASP A 18 -12.26 -10.61 -1.78
CA ASP A 18 -11.06 -11.06 -1.05
C ASP A 18 -9.85 -10.12 -1.22
N ARG A 19 -10.02 -9.02 -1.97
CA ARG A 19 -8.93 -8.11 -2.34
C ARG A 19 -9.41 -6.69 -2.59
N VAL A 20 -8.69 -5.72 -2.05
CA VAL A 20 -8.78 -4.31 -2.43
C VAL A 20 -7.40 -3.78 -2.77
N VAL A 21 -7.30 -3.00 -3.84
CA VAL A 21 -6.07 -2.32 -4.26
C VAL A 21 -6.34 -0.83 -4.32
N LEU A 22 -5.50 -0.08 -3.63
CA LEU A 22 -5.47 1.38 -3.66
C LEU A 22 -4.18 1.86 -4.33
N ALA A 23 -4.24 2.99 -5.01
CA ALA A 23 -3.09 3.63 -5.65
C ALA A 23 -2.97 5.08 -5.19
N TYR A 24 -1.75 5.52 -4.88
CA TYR A 24 -1.48 6.91 -4.50
C TYR A 24 -1.07 7.73 -5.72
N ARG A 25 -1.80 8.83 -5.96
CA ARG A 25 -1.56 9.79 -7.06
C ARG A 25 -1.24 9.10 -8.39
N PRO A 26 -2.13 8.22 -8.89
CA PRO A 26 -1.94 7.58 -10.19
C PRO A 26 -1.95 8.58 -11.36
N ASP A 27 -2.33 9.83 -11.11
CA ASP A 27 -2.20 10.97 -12.02
C ASP A 27 -0.77 11.53 -12.11
N VAL A 28 0.11 11.20 -11.16
CA VAL A 28 1.53 11.62 -11.14
C VAL A 28 2.45 10.44 -11.44
N PHE A 29 2.17 9.28 -10.85
CA PHE A 29 2.95 8.05 -11.02
C PHE A 29 2.31 7.14 -12.08
N ASP A 30 2.24 7.63 -13.32
CA ASP A 30 1.54 6.99 -14.44
C ASP A 30 2.45 6.20 -15.40
N GLY A 31 3.77 6.22 -15.16
CA GLY A 31 4.77 5.63 -16.04
C GLY A 31 5.48 6.62 -16.97
N GLY A 32 5.13 7.92 -16.92
CA GLY A 32 5.77 8.99 -17.67
C GLY A 32 7.08 9.48 -17.04
N GLU A 33 7.00 10.43 -16.11
CA GLU A 33 8.17 11.01 -15.44
C GLU A 33 8.92 9.99 -14.57
N PHE A 34 8.15 9.11 -13.93
CA PHE A 34 8.66 8.01 -13.12
C PHE A 34 8.31 6.69 -13.80
N PRO A 35 9.19 5.67 -13.74
CA PRO A 35 8.85 4.33 -14.21
C PRO A 35 7.55 3.83 -13.58
N ALA A 36 6.72 3.12 -14.34
CA ALA A 36 5.44 2.57 -13.84
C ALA A 36 5.57 1.77 -12.52
N PRO A 37 6.68 1.04 -12.24
CA PRO A 37 6.89 0.41 -10.94
C PRO A 37 6.92 1.36 -9.73
N CYS A 38 7.15 2.66 -9.92
CA CYS A 38 7.22 3.64 -8.83
C CYS A 38 5.84 4.07 -8.28
N LEU A 39 4.74 3.55 -8.81
CA LEU A 39 3.41 3.86 -8.30
C LEU A 39 3.21 3.24 -6.90
N PRO A 40 3.03 4.05 -5.84
CA PRO A 40 2.73 3.50 -4.53
C PRO A 40 1.34 2.87 -4.53
N THR A 41 1.27 1.64 -4.02
CA THR A 41 0.03 0.87 -3.95
C THR A 41 -0.17 0.25 -2.58
N LEU A 42 -1.42 0.17 -2.15
CA LEU A 42 -1.80 -0.47 -0.90
C LEU A 42 -2.76 -1.62 -1.17
N TYR A 43 -2.38 -2.79 -0.71
CA TYR A 43 -3.12 -4.03 -0.88
C TYR A 43 -3.79 -4.40 0.43
N VAL A 44 -5.08 -4.69 0.37
CA VAL A 44 -5.83 -5.35 1.45
C VAL A 44 -6.27 -6.69 0.90
N THR A 45 -5.62 -7.77 1.29
CA THR A 45 -5.85 -9.10 0.73
C THR A 45 -6.07 -10.13 1.81
N ARG A 46 -6.93 -11.12 1.55
CA ARG A 46 -7.02 -12.31 2.40
C ARG A 46 -5.81 -13.20 2.12
N GLY A 47 -5.03 -13.58 3.12
CA GLY A 47 -3.76 -14.26 2.87
C GLY A 47 -3.06 -14.83 4.10
N ARG A 48 -1.92 -15.51 3.88
CA ARG A 48 -1.13 -16.13 4.95
C ARG A 48 -0.05 -15.19 5.49
N ARG A 49 0.25 -15.33 6.78
CA ARG A 49 1.31 -14.61 7.52
C ARG A 49 2.74 -14.85 7.00
N THR A 50 3.00 -15.89 6.19
CA THR A 50 4.35 -16.24 5.72
C THR A 50 4.36 -16.81 4.30
N ARG A 51 5.47 -16.62 3.57
CA ARG A 51 5.67 -17.01 2.16
C ARG A 51 6.30 -18.41 2.04
N ARG A 52 5.51 -19.49 1.83
CA ARG A 52 5.78 -20.72 0.99
C ARG A 52 4.84 -21.90 1.31
N PRO A 53 4.88 -23.03 0.53
CA PRO A 53 4.89 -23.23 -0.93
C PRO A 53 3.53 -23.80 -1.40
N GLU A 54 3.39 -23.96 -2.71
CA GLU A 54 2.29 -24.64 -3.43
C GLU A 54 1.49 -25.66 -2.59
N GLY A 55 0.25 -25.32 -2.25
CA GLY A 55 -0.58 -26.20 -1.44
C GLY A 55 -1.92 -25.58 -1.09
N THR A 56 -2.91 -25.94 -1.91
CA THR A 56 -4.35 -25.66 -1.75
C THR A 56 -4.79 -24.22 -2.09
N ARG A 57 -5.61 -24.11 -3.13
CA ARG A 57 -6.28 -22.87 -3.60
C ARG A 57 -7.22 -22.24 -2.57
N ASN A 58 -7.53 -22.95 -1.48
CA ASN A 58 -8.46 -22.49 -0.45
C ASN A 58 -7.68 -22.04 0.79
N LEU A 59 -7.76 -20.74 1.06
CA LEU A 59 -7.33 -20.18 2.33
C LEU A 59 -8.20 -20.77 3.46
N PRO A 60 -7.62 -21.02 4.66
CA PRO A 60 -8.43 -21.48 5.78
C PRO A 60 -9.46 -20.39 6.17
N PRO A 61 -10.61 -20.77 6.76
CA PRO A 61 -11.68 -19.81 7.11
C PRO A 61 -11.20 -18.65 8.00
N ASP A 62 -10.21 -18.91 8.85
CA ASP A 62 -9.57 -17.97 9.77
C ASP A 62 -8.30 -17.31 9.20
N ALA A 63 -8.07 -17.41 7.88
CA ALA A 63 -6.95 -16.73 7.25
C ALA A 63 -7.03 -15.21 7.53
N PRO A 64 -5.93 -14.60 8.00
CA PRO A 64 -5.92 -13.19 8.31
C PRO A 64 -6.04 -12.35 7.04
N TRP A 65 -6.42 -11.10 7.25
CA TRP A 65 -6.37 -10.08 6.22
C TRP A 65 -5.07 -9.30 6.35
N MET A 66 -4.36 -9.20 5.24
CA MET A 66 -3.05 -8.58 5.15
C MET A 66 -3.20 -7.18 4.56
N VAL A 67 -2.56 -6.20 5.18
CA VAL A 67 -2.42 -4.84 4.65
C VAL A 67 -0.96 -4.61 4.29
N THR A 68 -0.66 -4.44 3.01
CA THR A 68 0.70 -4.25 2.52
C THR A 68 0.81 -2.98 1.71
N LEU A 69 1.74 -2.10 2.09
CA LEU A 69 2.11 -0.91 1.32
C LEU A 69 3.35 -1.23 0.48
N TYR A 70 3.23 -1.05 -0.83
CA TYR A 70 4.31 -1.12 -1.80
C TYR A 70 4.60 0.29 -2.28
N LEU A 71 5.87 0.69 -2.27
CA LEU A 71 6.37 1.86 -2.99
C LEU A 71 6.77 1.43 -4.40
N GLU A 72 7.27 0.20 -4.51
CA GLU A 72 7.58 -0.51 -5.73
C GLU A 72 7.27 -2.00 -5.56
N PRO A 73 7.23 -2.81 -6.64
CA PRO A 73 6.99 -4.24 -6.53
C PRO A 73 7.93 -4.97 -5.55
N GLU A 74 9.17 -4.50 -5.42
CA GLU A 74 10.19 -5.10 -4.53
C GLU A 74 10.43 -4.30 -3.25
N VAL A 75 9.86 -3.09 -3.13
CA VAL A 75 10.05 -2.21 -1.98
C VAL A 75 8.72 -2.04 -1.25
N SER A 76 8.61 -2.66 -0.08
CA SER A 76 7.38 -2.66 0.71
C SER A 76 7.68 -2.55 2.20
N ARG A 77 6.71 -2.01 2.94
CA ARG A 77 6.71 -2.13 4.41
C ARG A 77 6.38 -3.57 4.79
N GLU A 78 6.81 -3.98 5.98
CA GLU A 78 6.32 -5.19 6.61
C GLU A 78 4.76 -5.22 6.59
N PRO A 79 4.16 -6.31 6.09
CA PRO A 79 2.70 -6.46 6.05
C PRO A 79 2.08 -6.52 7.45
N ASP A 80 0.98 -5.79 7.65
CA ASP A 80 0.18 -5.87 8.87
C ASP A 80 -0.90 -6.96 8.73
N ALA A 81 -1.01 -7.84 9.72
CA ALA A 81 -2.04 -8.88 9.75
C ALA A 81 -3.19 -8.49 10.68
N HIS A 82 -4.42 -8.66 10.21
CA HIS A 82 -5.64 -8.29 10.93
C HIS A 82 -6.68 -9.41 10.93
N ASP A 83 -7.45 -9.46 12.01
CA ASP A 83 -8.55 -10.40 12.18
C ASP A 83 -9.79 -9.88 11.45
N GLY A 84 -9.90 -10.26 10.18
CA GLY A 84 -11.06 -9.96 9.34
C GLY A 84 -10.94 -8.68 8.51
N PHE A 85 -11.84 -8.57 7.53
CA PHE A 85 -11.81 -7.51 6.53
C PHE A 85 -12.04 -6.12 7.14
N ALA A 86 -12.95 -6.00 8.10
CA ALA A 86 -13.27 -4.71 8.72
C ALA A 86 -12.06 -4.11 9.45
N ALA A 87 -11.31 -4.93 10.19
CA ALA A 87 -10.09 -4.52 10.88
C ALA A 87 -9.00 -4.11 9.87
N ALA A 88 -8.78 -4.92 8.84
CA ALA A 88 -7.82 -4.60 7.78
C ALA A 88 -8.19 -3.34 7.00
N ARG A 89 -9.47 -3.13 6.72
CA ARG A 89 -9.99 -1.92 6.08
C ARG A 89 -9.70 -0.67 6.93
N SER A 90 -10.02 -0.71 8.22
CA SER A 90 -9.76 0.42 9.13
C SER A 90 -8.27 0.73 9.22
N ALA A 91 -7.42 -0.30 9.22
CA ALA A 91 -5.97 -0.15 9.20
C ALA A 91 -5.47 0.46 7.89
N ALA A 92 -5.99 0.00 6.74
CA ALA A 92 -5.70 0.56 5.43
C ALA A 92 -6.08 2.05 5.34
N GLU A 93 -7.29 2.41 5.74
CA GLU A 93 -7.76 3.81 5.76
C GLU A 93 -6.88 4.69 6.67
N THR A 94 -6.45 4.17 7.81
CA THR A 94 -5.53 4.89 8.72
C THR A 94 -4.15 5.06 8.08
N LEU A 95 -3.66 4.02 7.42
CA LEU A 95 -2.35 4.02 6.78
C LEU A 95 -2.29 4.93 5.57
N THR A 96 -3.35 5.00 4.75
CA THR A 96 -3.40 5.93 3.62
C THR A 96 -3.38 7.39 4.10
N ARG A 97 -4.11 7.71 5.17
CA ARG A 97 -4.06 9.04 5.81
C ARG A 97 -2.67 9.38 6.32
N ARG A 98 -2.04 8.46 7.06
CA ARG A 98 -0.65 8.64 7.53
C ARG A 98 0.33 8.81 6.39
N PHE A 99 0.16 8.07 5.30
CA PHE A 99 1.02 8.19 4.13
C PHE A 99 0.87 9.58 3.51
N ALA A 100 -0.36 10.02 3.25
CA ALA A 100 -0.65 11.32 2.66
C ALA A 100 -0.19 12.49 3.55
N ALA A 101 -0.17 12.31 4.87
CA ALA A 101 0.30 13.30 5.84
C ALA A 101 1.83 13.29 6.05
N GLY A 102 2.58 12.40 5.40
CA GLY A 102 4.03 12.31 5.58
C GLY A 102 4.45 11.67 6.91
N ASP A 103 3.60 10.83 7.50
CA ASP A 103 3.85 10.12 8.78
C ASP A 103 4.38 8.68 8.59
N VAL A 104 4.52 8.20 7.35
CA VAL A 104 5.04 6.85 7.02
C VAL A 104 6.47 6.97 6.54
N ASP A 105 7.46 6.54 7.33
CA ASP A 105 8.86 6.59 6.93
C ASP A 105 9.14 5.58 5.79
N TYR A 106 8.90 6.02 4.55
CA TYR A 106 9.12 5.20 3.36
C TYR A 106 10.58 5.25 2.88
N ARG A 107 11.36 6.25 3.30
CA ARG A 107 12.78 6.37 2.90
C ARG A 107 13.60 5.22 3.50
N SER A 108 13.30 4.81 4.74
CA SER A 108 13.98 3.67 5.38
C SER A 108 13.69 2.30 4.73
N LEU A 109 12.71 2.20 3.83
CA LEU A 109 12.45 0.98 3.06
C LEU A 109 13.48 0.75 1.95
N TYR A 110 14.22 1.79 1.56
CA TYR A 110 15.21 1.73 0.50
C TYR A 110 16.62 1.50 1.06
N GLN A 111 17.28 0.44 0.59
CA GLN A 111 18.71 0.24 0.82
C GLN A 111 19.58 1.14 -0.06
N VAL A 112 19.13 1.36 -1.31
CA VAL A 112 19.73 2.30 -2.26
C VAL A 112 18.66 3.33 -2.61
N PRO A 113 18.75 4.58 -2.11
CA PRO A 113 17.74 5.59 -2.33
C PRO A 113 17.54 5.96 -3.79
N ARG A 114 16.28 6.19 -4.17
CA ARG A 114 15.89 6.81 -5.44
C ARG A 114 15.54 8.26 -5.21
N GLU A 115 16.54 9.13 -5.13
CA GLU A 115 16.38 10.50 -4.63
C GLU A 115 15.25 11.27 -5.32
N ARG A 116 15.24 11.35 -6.66
CA ARG A 116 14.17 12.07 -7.40
C ARG A 116 12.76 11.56 -7.09
N TYR A 117 12.59 10.25 -6.93
CA TYR A 117 11.30 9.65 -6.59
C TYR A 117 10.90 9.96 -5.15
N LEU A 118 11.84 9.85 -4.22
CA LEU A 118 11.61 10.11 -2.80
C LEU A 118 11.37 11.59 -2.53
N GLU A 119 12.05 12.49 -3.25
CA GLU A 119 11.80 13.94 -3.24
C GLU A 119 10.38 14.26 -3.72
N ALA A 120 9.93 13.65 -4.82
CA ALA A 120 8.56 13.83 -5.30
C ALA A 120 7.52 13.33 -4.27
N LEU A 121 7.79 12.23 -3.58
CA LEU A 121 6.94 11.78 -2.48
C LEU A 121 6.94 12.75 -1.29
N ASP A 122 8.10 13.30 -0.94
CA ASP A 122 8.22 14.27 0.16
C ASP A 122 7.41 15.55 -0.15
N GLU A 123 7.51 16.07 -1.36
CA GLU A 123 6.73 17.22 -1.83
C GLU A 123 5.22 16.93 -1.78
N LEU A 124 4.80 15.77 -2.28
CA LEU A 124 3.38 15.38 -2.34
C LEU A 124 2.77 15.10 -0.97
N THR A 125 3.56 14.59 -0.02
CA THR A 125 3.10 14.26 1.33
C THR A 125 3.34 15.39 2.33
N GLY A 126 3.96 16.49 1.90
CA GLY A 126 4.34 17.61 2.76
C GLY A 126 5.43 17.28 3.77
N ARG A 127 6.07 16.11 3.65
CA ARG A 127 7.21 15.74 4.49
C ARG A 127 8.37 16.66 4.13
N ARG A 128 8.89 17.39 5.11
CA ARG A 128 10.17 18.08 4.99
C ARG A 128 11.27 17.12 5.42
N ALA A 129 12.28 16.98 4.57
CA ALA A 129 13.48 16.16 4.78
C ALA A 129 14.19 16.50 6.10
#